data_AF-A0A7C7KUI7-F1
#
_entry.id   AF-A0A7C7KUI7-F1
#
_cell.length_a   1.000
_cell.length_b   1.000
_cell.length_c   1.000
_cell.angle_alpha   90.00
_cell.angle_beta   90.00
_cell.angle_gamma   90.00
#
_symmetry.space_group_name_H-M   'P 1'
#
loop_
_entity.id
_entity.type
_entity.pdbx_description
1 polymer ?
#
loop_
_entity_poly.entity_id
_entity_poly.type
_entity_poly.pdbx_seq_one_letter_code
_entity_poly.pdbx_strand_id
1 'polypeptide(L)'
;MVYTPYDWMQTLHQKADYVEDRLRSGSPVVGLSCREGVLLLTIRGSQRKIYEIYDRLAFSALGQQVDIEALRTLAVDFAHVEGYQRSPDDVSIQRVVGFAISPVVRRTFSEPFRTPLVVRALFAQLGDVVSDDVFYVLNYDGEFTLNERIAVIAGTTYAEKQMHKYLEGEIGDKPPTLKEAVPVALNAWAIGRFEAEQGGEGEDASDESEQSYAMDNNWRDVLKRELKGGVVEVALLDRRLTRERKFRLLTDKELRQLMPAKRSGREA
;
A
#
# COMPACT_ATOMS: atom_id res chain seq x y z
N MET A 1 -39.58 -10.51 6.81
CA MET A 1 -39.43 -9.04 6.72
C MET A 1 -39.04 -8.74 5.28
N VAL A 2 -39.81 -7.94 4.55
CA VAL A 2 -39.50 -7.60 3.16
C VAL A 2 -38.36 -6.58 3.19
N TYR A 3 -37.22 -6.94 2.59
CA TYR A 3 -36.04 -6.09 2.55
C TYR A 3 -36.26 -4.98 1.53
N THR A 4 -36.32 -3.72 1.97
CA THR A 4 -36.58 -2.59 1.09
C THR A 4 -35.28 -2.10 0.44
N PRO A 5 -35.34 -1.40 -0.72
CA PRO A 5 -34.17 -0.74 -1.28
C PRO A 5 -33.50 0.26 -0.33
N TYR A 6 -34.26 0.87 0.58
CA TYR A 6 -33.73 1.76 1.61
C TYR A 6 -32.90 1.00 2.65
N ASP A 7 -33.42 -0.13 3.16
CA ASP A 7 -32.68 -0.99 4.11
C ASP A 7 -31.38 -1.50 3.49
N TRP A 8 -31.38 -1.77 2.18
CA TRP A 8 -30.20 -2.14 1.41
C TRP A 8 -29.13 -1.04 1.42
N MET A 9 -29.52 0.18 1.04
CA MET A 9 -28.60 1.33 1.01
C MET A 9 -28.04 1.62 2.40
N GLN A 10 -28.89 1.60 3.43
CA GLN A 10 -28.46 1.81 4.81
C GLN A 10 -27.47 0.74 5.28
N THR A 11 -27.71 -0.53 4.94
CA THR A 11 -26.79 -1.63 5.26
C THR A 11 -25.43 -1.43 4.59
N LEU A 12 -25.40 -0.98 3.33
CA LEU A 12 -24.15 -0.69 2.63
C LEU A 12 -23.36 0.45 3.26
N HIS A 13 -24.03 1.54 3.66
CA HIS A 13 -23.37 2.65 4.35
C HIS A 13 -22.79 2.19 5.69
N GLN A 14 -23.56 1.46 6.50
CA GLN A 14 -23.07 0.92 7.77
C GLN A 14 -21.86 -0.01 7.60
N LYS A 15 -21.82 -0.78 6.50
CA LYS A 15 -20.67 -1.60 6.15
C LYS A 15 -19.45 -0.76 5.77
N ALA A 16 -19.64 0.31 4.98
CA ALA A 16 -18.56 1.22 4.63
C ALA A 16 -17.96 1.85 5.89
N ASP A 17 -18.80 2.45 6.75
CA ASP A 17 -18.39 3.07 8.02
C ASP A 17 -17.61 2.07 8.89
N TYR A 18 -18.14 0.84 9.03
CA TYR A 18 -17.48 -0.23 9.79
C TYR A 18 -16.08 -0.57 9.26
N VAL A 19 -15.92 -0.64 7.93
CA VAL A 19 -14.63 -0.96 7.32
C VAL A 19 -13.68 0.21 7.47
N GLU A 20 -14.11 1.43 7.18
CA GLU A 20 -13.29 2.64 7.26
C GLU A 20 -12.76 2.89 8.67
N ASP A 21 -13.60 2.74 9.69
CA ASP A 21 -13.18 2.87 11.09
C ASP A 21 -12.08 1.88 11.45
N ARG A 22 -12.16 0.65 10.93
CA ARG A 22 -11.13 -0.37 11.18
C ARG A 22 -9.86 -0.15 10.35
N LEU A 23 -9.98 0.40 9.15
CA LEU A 23 -8.83 0.73 8.31
C LEU A 23 -8.09 1.98 8.80
N ARG A 24 -8.77 2.93 9.46
CA ARG A 24 -8.21 4.21 9.94
C ARG A 24 -6.91 4.05 10.73
N SER A 25 -6.85 3.06 11.62
CA SER A 25 -5.67 2.78 12.45
C SER A 25 -4.57 1.96 11.75
N GLY A 26 -4.81 1.54 10.50
CA GLY A 26 -3.89 0.73 9.72
C GLY A 26 -2.58 1.46 9.44
N SER A 27 -1.46 0.74 9.55
CA SER A 27 -0.17 1.27 9.09
C SER A 27 -0.22 1.47 7.56
N PRO A 28 0.17 2.63 7.02
CA PRO A 28 0.21 2.84 5.57
C PRO A 28 1.20 1.91 4.86
N VAL A 29 1.08 1.78 3.55
CA VAL A 29 2.07 1.13 2.68
C VAL A 29 2.37 2.04 1.49
N VAL A 30 3.64 2.13 1.13
CA VAL A 30 4.13 2.93 0.01
C VAL A 30 4.73 2.00 -1.05
N GLY A 31 4.29 2.15 -2.28
CA GLY A 31 4.84 1.52 -3.48
C GLY A 31 5.53 2.55 -4.36
N LEU A 32 6.76 2.26 -4.81
CA LEU A 32 7.58 3.20 -5.55
C LEU A 32 8.48 2.49 -6.56
N SER A 33 8.48 2.95 -7.81
CA SER A 33 9.33 2.43 -8.88
C SER A 33 10.70 3.09 -8.84
N CYS A 34 11.73 2.29 -8.65
CA CYS A 34 13.12 2.73 -8.57
C CYS A 34 13.96 2.06 -9.67
N ARG A 35 15.19 2.54 -9.84
CA ARG A 35 16.10 2.02 -10.87
C ARG A 35 16.38 0.54 -10.72
N GLU A 36 16.45 0.05 -9.48
CA GLU A 36 16.60 -1.33 -9.11
C GLU A 36 15.39 -2.20 -9.47
N GLY A 37 14.18 -1.64 -9.42
CA GLY A 37 12.93 -2.40 -9.51
C GLY A 37 11.79 -1.73 -8.75
N VAL A 38 10.87 -2.50 -8.19
CA VAL A 38 9.70 -1.96 -7.48
C VAL A 38 9.83 -2.15 -5.97
N LEU A 39 9.80 -1.04 -5.23
CA LEU A 39 9.87 -0.97 -3.77
C LEU A 39 8.47 -1.02 -3.17
N LEU A 40 8.28 -1.84 -2.14
CA LEU A 40 7.16 -1.74 -1.21
C LEU A 40 7.71 -1.50 0.20
N LEU A 41 7.16 -0.51 0.91
CA LEU A 41 7.63 -0.11 2.23
C LEU A 41 6.47 0.13 3.20
N THR A 42 6.63 -0.38 4.42
CA THR A 42 5.73 -0.12 5.55
C THR A 42 6.49 -0.23 6.87
N ILE A 43 5.90 0.26 7.96
CA ILE A 43 6.34 -0.07 9.31
C ILE A 43 5.29 -1.00 9.90
N ARG A 44 5.72 -2.20 10.28
CA ARG A 44 4.85 -3.24 10.84
C ARG A 44 5.07 -3.42 12.34
N GLY A 45 4.04 -3.95 12.99
CA GLY A 45 4.18 -4.56 14.30
C GLY A 45 4.73 -5.99 14.19
N SER A 46 4.03 -6.96 14.78
CA SER A 46 4.44 -8.36 14.78
C SER A 46 4.26 -9.06 13.44
N GLN A 47 3.13 -8.84 12.76
CA GLN A 47 2.76 -9.52 11.53
C GLN A 47 3.33 -8.83 10.29
N ARG A 48 3.73 -9.62 9.29
CA ARG A 48 4.14 -9.12 7.98
C ARG A 48 2.96 -8.55 7.22
N LYS A 49 3.27 -7.64 6.31
CA LYS A 49 2.27 -6.99 5.45
C LYS A 49 2.66 -7.01 3.98
N ILE A 50 3.88 -7.43 3.64
CA ILE A 50 4.38 -7.47 2.27
C ILE A 50 4.77 -8.90 1.91
N TYR A 51 4.29 -9.38 0.77
CA TYR A 51 4.36 -10.77 0.35
C TYR A 51 4.66 -10.90 -1.14
N GLU A 52 5.32 -12.00 -1.48
CA GLU A 52 5.44 -12.48 -2.86
C GLU A 52 4.13 -13.15 -3.28
N ILE A 53 3.66 -12.85 -4.51
CA ILE A 53 2.55 -13.59 -5.14
C ILE A 53 3.09 -14.51 -6.23
N TYR A 54 3.98 -13.98 -7.06
CA TYR A 54 4.53 -14.66 -8.23
C TYR A 54 5.87 -14.03 -8.62
N ASP A 55 6.53 -14.56 -9.65
CA ASP A 55 7.91 -14.20 -10.02
C ASP A 55 8.18 -12.68 -10.09
N ARG A 56 7.22 -11.91 -10.63
CA ARG A 56 7.30 -10.46 -10.78
C ARG A 56 6.23 -9.70 -10.01
N LEU A 57 5.47 -10.39 -9.14
CA LEU A 57 4.29 -9.84 -8.48
C LEU A 57 4.47 -9.83 -6.95
N ALA A 58 4.18 -8.69 -6.35
CA ALA A 58 4.14 -8.53 -4.90
C ALA A 58 2.76 -8.02 -4.45
N PHE A 59 2.39 -8.41 -3.23
CA PHE A 59 1.17 -8.01 -2.55
C PHE A 59 1.50 -7.32 -1.25
N SER A 60 0.76 -6.28 -0.94
CA SER A 60 0.74 -5.68 0.38
C SER A 60 -0.64 -5.18 0.73
N ALA A 61 -0.95 -5.07 2.02
CA ALA A 61 -2.26 -4.61 2.45
C ALA A 61 -2.25 -4.04 3.86
N LEU A 62 -3.28 -3.27 4.18
CA LEU A 62 -3.66 -2.87 5.55
C LEU A 62 -5.09 -3.33 5.84
N GLY A 63 -5.39 -3.57 7.12
CA GLY A 63 -6.67 -4.14 7.55
C GLY A 63 -6.50 -5.33 8.48
N GLN A 64 -7.49 -6.24 8.49
CA GLN A 64 -7.46 -7.42 9.34
C GLN A 64 -6.58 -8.52 8.74
N GLN A 65 -5.71 -9.12 9.57
CA GLN A 65 -4.77 -10.15 9.11
C GLN A 65 -5.46 -11.32 8.42
N VAL A 66 -6.63 -11.74 8.91
CA VAL A 66 -7.39 -12.85 8.34
C VAL A 66 -7.83 -12.53 6.90
N ASP A 67 -8.33 -11.32 6.65
CA ASP A 67 -8.77 -10.88 5.33
C ASP A 67 -7.58 -10.71 4.38
N ILE A 68 -6.46 -10.17 4.89
CA ILE A 68 -5.19 -10.02 4.16
C ILE A 68 -4.68 -11.39 3.70
N GLU A 69 -4.63 -12.38 4.60
CA GLU A 69 -4.17 -13.74 4.26
C GLU A 69 -5.12 -14.46 3.31
N ALA A 70 -6.44 -14.24 3.43
CA ALA A 70 -7.41 -14.78 2.50
C ALA A 70 -7.19 -14.24 1.08
N LEU A 71 -7.01 -12.92 0.92
CA LEU A 71 -6.72 -12.32 -0.38
C LEU A 71 -5.35 -12.75 -0.92
N ARG A 72 -4.33 -12.84 -0.05
CA ARG A 72 -3.00 -13.31 -0.44
C ARG A 72 -3.05 -14.73 -1.00
N THR A 73 -3.76 -15.62 -0.30
CA THR A 73 -3.90 -17.03 -0.72
C THR A 73 -4.61 -17.11 -2.07
N LEU A 74 -5.72 -16.39 -2.24
CA LEU A 74 -6.44 -16.31 -3.50
C LEU A 74 -5.56 -15.77 -4.65
N ALA A 75 -4.76 -14.73 -4.40
CA ALA A 75 -3.86 -14.16 -5.40
C ALA A 75 -2.77 -15.16 -5.83
N VAL A 76 -2.15 -15.84 -4.85
CA VAL A 76 -1.13 -16.87 -5.09
C VAL A 76 -1.72 -18.03 -5.90
N ASP A 77 -2.85 -18.57 -5.47
CA ASP A 77 -3.49 -19.70 -6.12
C ASP A 77 -3.87 -19.36 -7.57
N PHE A 78 -4.48 -18.20 -7.78
CA PHE A 78 -4.85 -17.74 -9.12
C PHE A 78 -3.61 -17.56 -10.02
N ALA A 79 -2.55 -16.91 -9.52
CA ALA A 79 -1.33 -16.70 -10.29
C ALA A 79 -0.66 -18.02 -10.71
N HIS A 80 -0.62 -19.02 -9.81
CA HIS A 80 -0.06 -20.33 -10.13
C HIS A 80 -0.91 -21.11 -11.14
N VAL A 81 -2.24 -21.06 -11.00
CA VAL A 81 -3.16 -21.69 -11.97
C VAL A 81 -3.02 -21.03 -13.34
N GLU A 82 -2.99 -19.70 -13.40
CA GLU A 82 -2.83 -18.95 -14.64
C GLU A 82 -1.50 -19.26 -15.32
N GLY A 83 -0.39 -19.26 -14.56
CA GLY A 83 0.94 -19.58 -15.09
C GLY A 83 1.06 -21.01 -15.58
N TYR A 84 0.37 -21.96 -14.92
CA TYR A 84 0.33 -23.37 -15.34
C TYR A 84 -0.56 -23.58 -16.58
N GLN A 85 -1.72 -22.91 -16.65
CA GLN A 85 -2.67 -23.07 -17.76
C GLN A 85 -2.23 -22.35 -19.03
N ARG A 86 -1.44 -21.27 -18.89
CA ARG A 86 -0.91 -20.48 -20.00
C ARG A 86 0.61 -20.53 -20.02
N SER A 87 1.23 -19.44 -19.59
CA SER A 87 2.67 -19.26 -19.47
C SER A 87 2.95 -18.48 -18.20
N PRO A 88 4.06 -18.73 -17.49
CA PRO A 88 4.52 -17.86 -16.40
C PRO A 88 4.62 -16.38 -16.80
N ASP A 89 4.97 -16.11 -18.06
CA ASP A 89 5.08 -14.74 -18.60
C ASP A 89 3.71 -14.06 -18.84
N ASP A 90 2.62 -14.83 -18.93
CA ASP A 90 1.27 -14.31 -19.11
C ASP A 90 0.60 -13.91 -17.77
N VAL A 91 1.25 -14.20 -16.65
CA VAL A 91 0.75 -13.87 -15.32
C VAL A 91 0.95 -12.38 -15.05
N SER A 92 -0.14 -11.62 -15.12
CA SER A 92 -0.14 -10.18 -14.84
C SER A 92 -1.01 -9.81 -13.64
N ILE A 93 -0.62 -8.72 -12.98
CA ILE A 93 -1.36 -8.10 -11.87
C ILE A 93 -2.78 -7.74 -12.26
N GLN A 94 -3.01 -7.31 -13.50
CA GLN A 94 -4.32 -6.95 -14.01
C GLN A 94 -5.27 -8.16 -13.97
N ARG A 95 -4.77 -9.36 -14.30
CA ARG A 95 -5.57 -10.59 -14.24
C ARG A 95 -5.82 -11.01 -12.80
N VAL A 96 -4.79 -10.98 -11.96
CA VAL A 96 -4.91 -11.29 -10.53
C VAL A 96 -5.96 -10.38 -9.88
N VAL A 97 -5.80 -9.07 -10.00
CA VAL A 97 -6.70 -8.10 -9.36
C VAL A 97 -8.07 -8.08 -10.03
N GLY A 98 -8.12 -7.98 -11.36
CA GLY A 98 -9.36 -7.80 -12.11
C GLY A 98 -10.24 -9.05 -12.23
N PHE A 99 -9.65 -10.24 -12.34
CA PHE A 99 -10.43 -11.48 -12.54
C PHE A 99 -10.60 -12.30 -11.26
N ALA A 100 -9.61 -12.29 -10.35
CA ALA A 100 -9.67 -13.11 -9.15
C ALA A 100 -10.12 -12.31 -7.93
N ILE A 101 -9.47 -11.17 -7.65
CA ILE A 101 -9.63 -10.48 -6.37
C ILE A 101 -10.85 -9.56 -6.35
N SER A 102 -10.91 -8.58 -7.25
CA SER A 102 -11.97 -7.55 -7.28
C SER A 102 -13.39 -8.14 -7.29
N PRO A 103 -13.72 -9.14 -8.13
CA PRO A 103 -15.07 -9.73 -8.12
C PRO A 103 -15.45 -10.37 -6.78
N VAL A 104 -14.50 -10.99 -6.08
CA VAL A 104 -14.74 -11.62 -4.76
C VAL A 104 -14.97 -10.56 -3.70
N VAL A 105 -14.17 -9.50 -3.68
CA VAL A 105 -14.31 -8.38 -2.74
C VAL A 105 -15.64 -7.67 -2.97
N ARG A 106 -15.94 -7.28 -4.22
CA ARG A 106 -17.19 -6.60 -4.58
C ARG A 106 -18.43 -7.42 -4.23
N ARG A 107 -18.41 -8.72 -4.51
CA ARG A 107 -19.51 -9.62 -4.14
C ARG A 107 -19.69 -9.68 -2.62
N THR A 108 -18.59 -9.85 -1.89
CA THR A 108 -18.60 -9.93 -0.42
C THR A 108 -19.13 -8.64 0.23
N PHE A 109 -18.76 -7.49 -0.33
CA PHE A 109 -19.23 -6.20 0.13
C PHE A 109 -20.74 -6.00 -0.15
N SER A 110 -21.19 -6.34 -1.36
CA SER A 110 -22.57 -6.10 -1.81
C SER A 110 -23.63 -7.01 -1.17
N GLU A 111 -23.22 -8.19 -0.68
CA GLU A 111 -24.12 -9.15 -0.01
C GLU A 111 -24.53 -8.66 1.39
N PRO A 112 -25.82 -8.35 1.68
CA PRO A 112 -26.20 -7.67 2.94
C PRO A 112 -25.81 -8.41 4.22
N PHE A 113 -25.96 -9.73 4.23
CA PHE A 113 -25.77 -10.56 5.44
C PHE A 113 -24.34 -11.10 5.60
N ARG A 114 -23.42 -10.68 4.74
CA ARG A 114 -22.04 -11.12 4.78
C ARG A 114 -21.15 -10.06 5.38
N THR A 115 -20.31 -10.42 6.35
CA THR A 115 -19.30 -9.51 6.90
C THR A 115 -18.38 -9.01 5.78
N PRO A 116 -18.18 -7.68 5.64
CA PRO A 116 -17.30 -7.15 4.61
C PRO A 116 -15.84 -7.46 4.96
N LEU A 117 -15.01 -7.61 3.94
CA LEU A 117 -13.56 -7.74 4.13
C LEU A 117 -13.02 -6.38 4.58
N VAL A 118 -12.27 -6.36 5.68
CA VAL A 118 -11.60 -5.16 6.17
C VAL A 118 -10.19 -5.16 5.61
N VAL A 119 -10.06 -4.69 4.38
CA VAL A 119 -8.79 -4.69 3.66
C VAL A 119 -8.73 -3.58 2.62
N ARG A 120 -7.57 -2.91 2.55
CA ARG A 120 -7.13 -2.14 1.39
C ARG A 120 -5.78 -2.68 0.97
N ALA A 121 -5.63 -2.99 -0.32
CA ALA A 121 -4.47 -3.70 -0.82
C ALA A 121 -3.75 -2.92 -1.92
N LEU A 122 -2.45 -3.11 -1.99
CA LEU A 122 -1.56 -2.57 -3.01
C LEU A 122 -0.78 -3.75 -3.58
N PHE A 123 -1.03 -4.00 -4.85
CA PHE A 123 -0.34 -4.98 -5.66
C PHE A 123 0.70 -4.25 -6.51
N ALA A 124 1.85 -4.87 -6.70
CA ALA A 124 2.94 -4.35 -7.53
C ALA A 124 3.38 -5.38 -8.55
N GLN A 125 3.58 -4.94 -9.79
CA GLN A 125 4.19 -5.72 -10.86
C GLN A 125 5.46 -5.04 -11.34
N LEU A 126 6.52 -5.83 -11.43
CA LEU A 126 7.79 -5.41 -12.00
C LEU A 126 7.79 -5.59 -13.52
N GLY A 127 8.03 -4.50 -14.24
CA GLY A 127 8.25 -4.47 -15.67
C GLY A 127 9.71 -4.74 -16.06
N ASP A 128 9.96 -4.89 -17.36
CA ASP A 128 11.34 -5.03 -17.89
C ASP A 128 12.11 -3.70 -17.88
N VAL A 129 11.38 -2.59 -17.91
CA VAL A 129 11.90 -1.23 -17.72
C VAL A 129 11.04 -0.49 -16.69
N VAL A 130 11.58 0.59 -16.12
CA VAL A 130 10.92 1.33 -15.03
C VAL A 130 9.57 1.94 -15.45
N SER A 131 9.39 2.25 -16.75
CA SER A 131 8.11 2.76 -17.27
C SER A 131 6.99 1.73 -17.26
N ASP A 132 7.33 0.44 -17.18
CA ASP A 132 6.38 -0.67 -17.27
C ASP A 132 6.05 -1.20 -15.86
N ASP A 133 6.65 -0.61 -14.82
CA ASP A 133 6.35 -0.89 -13.42
C ASP A 133 4.96 -0.33 -13.10
N VAL A 134 4.05 -1.21 -12.69
CA VAL A 134 2.64 -0.85 -12.45
C VAL A 134 2.18 -1.31 -11.08
N PHE A 135 1.25 -0.55 -10.52
CA PHE A 135 0.61 -0.84 -9.24
C PHE A 135 -0.89 -0.88 -9.39
N TYR A 136 -1.52 -1.78 -8.65
CA TYR A 136 -2.98 -1.80 -8.50
C TYR A 136 -3.31 -1.55 -7.03
N VAL A 137 -4.07 -0.48 -6.78
CA VAL A 137 -4.64 -0.20 -5.46
C VAL A 137 -6.07 -0.70 -5.46
N LEU A 138 -6.39 -1.60 -4.55
CA LEU A 138 -7.71 -2.22 -4.38
C LEU A 138 -8.34 -1.74 -3.08
N ASN A 139 -9.55 -1.20 -3.19
CA ASN A 139 -10.36 -0.76 -2.06
C ASN A 139 -11.29 -1.87 -1.54
N TYR A 140 -11.88 -1.65 -0.36
CA TYR A 140 -12.68 -2.64 0.36
C TYR A 140 -14.03 -2.99 -0.32
N ASP A 141 -14.50 -2.16 -1.23
CA ASP A 141 -15.70 -2.33 -2.06
C ASP A 141 -15.41 -3.11 -3.36
N GLY A 142 -14.13 -3.44 -3.59
CA GLY A 142 -13.65 -4.15 -4.77
C GLY A 142 -13.36 -3.24 -5.96
N GLU A 143 -13.47 -1.92 -5.82
CA GLU A 143 -12.93 -0.99 -6.80
C GLU A 143 -11.40 -1.00 -6.76
N PHE A 144 -10.78 -0.79 -7.93
CA PHE A 144 -9.33 -0.70 -8.01
C PHE A 144 -8.90 0.32 -9.05
N THR A 145 -7.72 0.90 -8.82
CA THR A 145 -7.08 1.84 -9.74
C THR A 145 -5.73 1.33 -10.20
N LEU A 146 -5.36 1.69 -11.43
CA LEU A 146 -4.03 1.49 -11.98
C LEU A 146 -3.20 2.75 -11.71
N ASN A 147 -2.05 2.58 -11.09
CA ASN A 147 -1.09 3.65 -10.86
C ASN A 147 0.27 3.26 -11.45
N GLU A 148 0.96 4.24 -12.02
CA GLU A 148 2.32 4.10 -12.55
C GLU A 148 3.30 4.82 -11.63
N ARG A 149 4.53 4.30 -11.51
CA ARG A 149 5.63 4.85 -10.71
C ARG A 149 5.42 4.90 -9.18
N ILE A 150 4.24 5.30 -8.71
CA ILE A 150 3.94 5.56 -7.31
C ILE A 150 2.55 4.98 -6.99
N ALA A 151 2.43 4.31 -5.85
CA ALA A 151 1.14 3.96 -5.28
C ALA A 151 1.21 4.00 -3.77
N VAL A 152 0.09 4.32 -3.11
CA VAL A 152 0.01 4.38 -1.66
C VAL A 152 -1.32 3.81 -1.21
N ILE A 153 -1.32 3.19 -0.04
CA ILE A 153 -2.53 2.83 0.68
C ILE A 153 -2.39 3.32 2.13
N ALA A 154 -3.43 3.95 2.66
CA ALA A 154 -3.49 4.42 4.04
C ALA A 154 -4.84 4.11 4.68
N GLY A 155 -5.01 4.51 5.94
CA GLY A 155 -6.26 4.29 6.66
C GLY A 155 -7.41 5.19 6.20
N THR A 156 -7.12 6.32 5.55
CA THR A 156 -8.11 7.28 5.05
C THR A 156 -7.74 7.76 3.67
N THR A 157 -8.75 8.18 2.89
CA THR A 157 -8.56 8.73 1.54
C THR A 157 -7.77 10.04 1.59
N TYR A 158 -8.03 10.89 2.59
CA TYR A 158 -7.24 12.10 2.82
C TYR A 158 -5.75 11.82 3.04
N ALA A 159 -5.42 10.82 3.88
CA ALA A 159 -4.03 10.42 4.10
C ALA A 159 -3.37 9.93 2.80
N GLU A 160 -4.06 9.14 1.98
CA GLU A 160 -3.56 8.71 0.67
C GLU A 160 -3.26 9.89 -0.25
N LYS A 161 -4.16 10.88 -0.31
CA LYS A 161 -3.94 12.11 -1.10
C LYS A 161 -2.69 12.88 -0.64
N GLN A 162 -2.50 13.07 0.67
CA GLN A 162 -1.32 13.77 1.19
C GLN A 162 -0.02 13.01 0.93
N MET A 163 -0.04 11.68 1.09
CA MET A 163 1.11 10.83 0.76
C MET A 163 1.46 10.92 -0.73
N HIS A 164 0.46 10.84 -1.61
CA HIS A 164 0.65 10.92 -3.06
C HIS A 164 1.27 12.27 -3.45
N LYS A 165 0.69 13.36 -2.96
CA LYS A 165 1.16 14.74 -3.21
C LYS A 165 2.61 14.94 -2.76
N TYR A 166 2.99 14.40 -1.61
CA TYR A 166 4.38 14.44 -1.14
C TYR A 166 5.32 13.66 -2.07
N LEU A 167 4.93 12.44 -2.46
CA LEU A 167 5.74 11.60 -3.34
C LEU A 167 5.92 12.21 -4.73
N GLU A 168 4.89 12.81 -5.31
CA GLU A 168 4.99 13.54 -6.58
C GLU A 168 5.91 14.76 -6.50
N GLY A 169 5.91 15.47 -5.36
CA GLY A 169 6.79 16.62 -5.14
C GLY A 169 8.27 16.24 -5.00
N GLU A 170 8.57 15.06 -4.46
CA GLU A 170 9.94 14.59 -4.22
C GLU A 170 10.49 13.73 -5.37
N ILE A 171 9.63 12.99 -6.06
CA ILE A 171 10.01 12.10 -7.16
C ILE A 171 9.87 12.88 -8.47
N GLY A 172 11.00 13.40 -8.96
CA GLY A 172 11.05 14.02 -10.29
C GLY A 172 10.92 13.02 -11.43
N ASP A 173 11.18 13.49 -12.66
CA ASP A 173 11.02 12.67 -13.88
C ASP A 173 11.94 11.45 -13.94
N LYS A 174 13.08 11.50 -13.26
CA LYS A 174 14.06 10.41 -13.25
C LYS A 174 13.74 9.44 -12.12
N PRO A 175 13.71 8.13 -12.40
CA PRO A 175 13.45 7.15 -11.36
C PRO A 175 14.56 7.19 -10.31
N PRO A 176 14.22 7.29 -9.01
CA PRO A 176 15.21 7.36 -7.95
C PRO A 176 15.96 6.04 -7.81
N THR A 177 17.16 6.11 -7.26
CA THR A 177 17.86 4.91 -6.77
C THR A 177 17.18 4.39 -5.50
N LEU A 178 17.36 3.11 -5.19
CA LEU A 178 16.87 2.51 -3.94
C LEU A 178 17.29 3.30 -2.68
N LYS A 179 18.50 3.89 -2.70
CA LYS A 179 19.04 4.71 -1.61
C LYS A 179 18.30 6.04 -1.43
N GLU A 180 17.80 6.61 -2.51
CA GLU A 180 16.98 7.83 -2.48
C GLU A 180 15.50 7.50 -2.18
N ALA A 181 15.01 6.38 -2.72
CA ALA A 181 13.63 5.95 -2.59
C ALA A 181 13.24 5.59 -1.15
N VAL A 182 14.11 4.91 -0.39
CA VAL A 182 13.77 4.45 0.97
C VAL A 182 13.50 5.62 1.94
N PRO A 183 14.36 6.66 2.04
CA PRO A 183 14.06 7.83 2.87
C PRO A 183 12.78 8.56 2.46
N VAL A 184 12.55 8.74 1.15
CA VAL A 184 11.34 9.40 0.63
C VAL A 184 10.09 8.59 0.98
N ALA A 185 10.12 7.27 0.80
CA ALA A 185 9.02 6.38 1.16
C ALA A 185 8.74 6.35 2.67
N LEU A 186 9.77 6.41 3.53
CA LEU A 186 9.58 6.51 4.99
C LEU A 186 8.91 7.82 5.41
N ASN A 187 9.28 8.92 4.75
CA ASN A 187 8.65 10.22 5.01
C ASN A 187 7.18 10.22 4.58
N ALA A 188 6.90 9.69 3.38
CA ALA A 188 5.53 9.53 2.89
C ALA A 188 4.70 8.64 3.84
N TRP A 189 5.26 7.51 4.26
CA TRP A 189 4.62 6.63 5.26
C TRP A 189 4.25 7.39 6.54
N ALA A 190 5.15 8.23 7.04
CA ALA A 190 4.92 8.99 8.26
C ALA A 190 3.87 10.09 8.10
N ILE A 191 3.78 10.72 6.93
CA ILE A 191 2.70 11.66 6.58
C ILE A 191 1.36 10.90 6.65
N GLY A 192 1.26 9.75 5.98
CA GLY A 192 0.04 8.94 6.01
C GLY A 192 -0.38 8.54 7.42
N ARG A 193 0.59 8.20 8.27
CA ARG A 193 0.32 7.85 9.67
C ARG A 193 -0.13 9.05 10.49
N PHE A 194 0.49 10.21 10.29
CA PHE A 194 0.13 11.45 10.96
C PHE A 194 -1.29 11.89 10.61
N GLU A 195 -1.65 11.90 9.33
CA GLU A 195 -2.99 12.30 8.87
C GLU A 195 -4.09 11.34 9.36
N ALA A 196 -3.78 10.04 9.44
CA ALA A 196 -4.70 9.06 10.01
C ALA A 196 -4.96 9.29 11.52
N GLU A 197 -3.97 9.78 12.27
CA GLU A 197 -4.08 10.11 13.70
C GLU A 197 -4.86 11.41 13.94
N GLN A 198 -4.83 12.36 13.00
CA GLN A 198 -5.56 13.64 13.05
C GLN A 198 -7.07 13.48 12.74
N GLY A 199 -7.56 12.26 12.51
CA GLY A 199 -8.99 12.02 12.30
C GLY A 199 -9.51 12.35 10.90
N GLY A 200 -8.65 12.76 9.95
CA GLY A 200 -9.08 13.04 8.58
C GLY A 200 -10.02 14.24 8.44
N GLU A 201 -10.01 15.19 9.39
CA GLU A 201 -10.89 16.38 9.43
C GLU A 201 -10.70 17.37 8.25
N GLY A 202 -9.96 17.00 7.20
CA GLY A 202 -9.75 17.80 6.00
C GLY A 202 -10.71 17.49 4.83
N GLU A 203 -11.64 16.53 4.97
CA GLU A 203 -12.52 16.13 3.84
C GLU A 203 -13.64 17.16 3.53
N ASP A 204 -14.02 18.03 4.48
CA ASP A 204 -15.09 19.04 4.31
C ASP A 204 -14.59 20.47 4.03
N ALA A 205 -13.28 20.68 3.90
CA ALA A 205 -12.75 21.97 3.48
C ALA A 205 -12.77 22.06 1.95
N SER A 206 -13.77 22.79 1.43
CA SER A 206 -13.84 23.25 0.04
C SER A 206 -12.48 23.70 -0.51
N ASP A 207 -12.27 23.46 -1.80
CA ASP A 207 -11.10 23.72 -2.68
C ASP A 207 -10.40 25.11 -2.60
N GLU A 208 -10.61 25.93 -1.56
CA GLU A 208 -10.08 27.29 -1.40
C GLU A 208 -9.37 27.51 -0.05
N SER A 209 -8.52 26.57 0.37
CA SER A 209 -7.41 26.91 1.27
C SER A 209 -6.09 26.40 0.69
N GLU A 210 -5.67 27.08 -0.39
CA GLU A 210 -4.25 27.25 -0.64
C GLU A 210 -3.57 27.69 0.67
N GLN A 211 -2.52 26.97 1.04
CA GLN A 211 -1.56 27.27 2.12
C GLN A 211 -1.89 26.73 3.52
N SER A 212 -1.57 25.45 3.71
CA SER A 212 -0.75 25.02 4.85
C SER A 212 0.46 24.23 4.37
N TYR A 213 1.34 24.89 3.61
CA TYR A 213 2.75 24.53 3.54
C TYR A 213 3.49 25.31 4.63
N ALA A 214 3.32 24.91 5.88
CA ALA A 214 4.20 25.23 6.98
C ALA A 214 4.27 23.97 7.85
N MET A 215 5.17 23.05 7.54
CA MET A 215 6.50 23.01 8.17
C MET A 215 6.48 22.94 9.70
N ASP A 216 5.44 22.35 10.27
CA ASP A 216 5.61 21.61 11.50
C ASP A 216 6.03 20.18 11.13
N ASN A 217 7.28 19.86 11.43
CA ASN A 217 7.87 18.53 11.24
C ASN A 217 7.24 17.45 12.13
N ASN A 218 5.96 17.57 12.45
CA ASN A 218 5.25 16.74 13.41
C ASN A 218 5.14 15.29 12.90
N TRP A 219 5.04 15.08 11.59
CA TRP A 219 5.16 13.74 10.99
C TRP A 219 6.55 13.12 11.20
N ARG A 220 7.63 13.91 11.32
CA ARG A 220 8.98 13.38 11.63
C ARG A 220 9.03 12.83 13.04
N ASP A 221 8.27 13.40 13.97
CA ASP A 221 8.18 12.90 15.33
C ASP A 221 7.33 11.63 15.40
N VAL A 222 6.27 11.52 14.59
CA VAL A 222 5.57 10.26 14.32
C VAL A 222 6.56 9.22 13.80
N LEU A 223 7.36 9.53 12.78
CA LEU A 223 8.36 8.61 12.24
C LEU A 223 9.35 8.14 13.31
N LYS A 224 9.91 9.05 14.12
CA LYS A 224 10.83 8.70 15.22
C LYS A 224 10.17 7.80 16.26
N ARG A 225 8.90 8.04 16.59
CA ARG A 225 8.12 7.24 17.55
C ARG A 225 7.91 5.83 17.01
N GLU A 226 7.44 5.72 15.77
CA GLU A 226 7.12 4.44 15.13
C GLU A 226 8.39 3.61 14.85
N LEU A 227 9.52 4.23 14.52
CA LEU A 227 10.80 3.53 14.36
C LEU A 227 11.38 2.97 15.68
N LYS A 228 10.92 3.44 16.85
CA LYS A 228 11.34 2.89 18.15
C LYS A 228 10.62 1.60 18.50
N GLY A 229 9.34 1.48 18.12
CA GLY A 229 8.47 0.35 18.49
C GLY A 229 8.15 -0.61 17.34
N GLY A 230 8.25 -0.15 16.10
CA GLY A 230 7.93 -0.91 14.89
C GLY A 230 9.16 -1.42 14.15
N VAL A 231 8.93 -2.39 13.27
CA VAL A 231 9.95 -2.94 12.37
C VAL A 231 9.69 -2.39 10.97
N VAL A 232 10.69 -1.75 10.38
CA VAL A 232 10.60 -1.32 8.98
C VAL A 232 10.63 -2.57 8.09
N GLU A 233 9.56 -2.78 7.34
CA GLU A 233 9.46 -3.86 6.37
C GLU A 233 9.57 -3.27 4.97
N VAL A 234 10.60 -3.71 4.24
CA VAL A 234 10.86 -3.26 2.89
C VAL A 234 11.06 -4.47 2.00
N ALA A 235 10.25 -4.55 0.94
CA ALA A 235 10.42 -5.52 -0.12
C ALA A 235 10.84 -4.83 -1.41
N LEU A 236 11.63 -5.53 -2.21
CA LEU A 236 12.03 -5.12 -3.54
C LEU A 236 11.73 -6.26 -4.51
N LEU A 237 10.98 -5.96 -5.56
CA LEU A 237 10.99 -6.75 -6.78
C LEU A 237 12.19 -6.29 -7.59
N ASP A 238 13.30 -7.02 -7.50
CA ASP A 238 14.62 -6.60 -7.99
C ASP A 238 14.84 -7.07 -9.43
N ARG A 239 14.85 -6.10 -10.36
CA ARG A 239 15.00 -6.35 -11.80
C ARG A 239 16.38 -6.88 -12.18
N ARG A 240 17.38 -6.70 -11.31
CA ARG A 240 18.77 -7.11 -11.56
C ARG A 240 19.00 -8.57 -11.27
N LEU A 241 18.08 -9.22 -10.54
CA LEU A 241 18.18 -10.64 -10.25
C LEU A 241 18.05 -11.46 -11.53
N THR A 242 18.92 -12.44 -11.71
CA THR A 242 18.88 -13.36 -12.87
C THR A 242 17.88 -14.48 -12.69
N ARG A 243 17.57 -14.87 -11.44
CA ARG A 243 16.54 -15.85 -11.12
C ARG A 243 15.14 -15.37 -11.51
N GLU A 244 14.21 -16.30 -11.69
CA GLU A 244 12.80 -16.01 -12.02
C GLU A 244 12.15 -15.16 -10.93
N ARG A 245 12.25 -15.60 -9.67
CA ARG A 245 11.74 -14.89 -8.49
C ARG A 245 12.45 -13.57 -8.23
N LYS A 246 11.79 -12.45 -8.54
CA LYS A 246 12.34 -11.10 -8.34
C LYS A 246 12.12 -10.57 -6.93
N PHE A 247 11.21 -11.17 -6.16
CA PHE A 247 10.93 -10.74 -4.80
C PHE A 247 12.10 -11.00 -3.84
N ARG A 248 12.41 -9.99 -3.02
CA ARG A 248 13.25 -10.14 -1.83
C ARG A 248 12.87 -9.12 -0.76
N LEU A 249 13.03 -9.51 0.50
CA LEU A 249 13.00 -8.58 1.61
C LEU A 249 14.40 -8.00 1.82
N LEU A 250 14.48 -6.70 2.10
CA LEU A 250 15.74 -6.08 2.50
C LEU A 250 16.07 -6.48 3.93
N THR A 251 17.34 -6.79 4.15
CA THR A 251 17.87 -7.13 5.47
C THR A 251 18.05 -5.89 6.33
N ASP A 252 18.03 -6.05 7.65
CA ASP A 252 18.31 -4.97 8.59
C ASP A 252 19.66 -4.27 8.32
N LYS A 253 20.64 -5.01 7.81
CA LYS A 253 21.96 -4.46 7.44
C LYS A 253 21.85 -3.51 6.25
N GLU A 254 21.12 -3.90 5.20
CA GLU A 254 20.86 -3.04 4.04
C GLU A 254 20.07 -1.80 4.46
N LEU A 255 19.00 -1.99 5.25
CA LEU A 255 18.17 -0.87 5.71
C LEU A 255 18.96 0.16 6.52
N ARG A 256 19.87 -0.27 7.40
CA ARG A 256 20.75 0.64 8.14
C ARG A 256 21.68 1.46 7.25
N GLN A 257 22.05 0.97 6.07
CA GLN A 257 22.89 1.69 5.11
C GLN A 257 22.08 2.68 4.26
N LEU A 258 20.79 2.40 4.04
CA LEU A 258 19.88 3.24 3.26
C LEU A 258 19.18 4.29 4.12
N MET A 259 19.05 4.07 5.42
CA MET A 259 18.51 5.05 6.36
C MET A 259 19.52 6.18 6.60
N PRO A 260 19.06 7.44 6.74
CA PRO A 260 19.94 8.53 7.15
C PRO A 260 20.55 8.19 8.51
N ALA A 261 21.87 8.35 8.64
CA ALA A 261 22.59 8.06 9.87
C ALA A 261 21.92 8.76 11.07
N LYS A 262 21.74 8.05 12.19
CA LYS A 262 21.45 8.68 13.48
C LYS A 262 22.51 9.76 13.67
N ARG A 263 22.17 11.04 13.50
CA ARG A 263 23.00 12.13 14.00
C ARG A 263 23.05 11.94 15.51
N SER A 264 24.11 11.30 16.02
CA SER A 264 24.39 11.30 17.45
C SER A 264 24.48 12.77 17.84
N GLY A 265 23.61 13.21 18.75
CA GLY A 265 23.77 14.51 19.38
C GLY A 265 25.19 14.60 19.92
N ARG A 266 25.97 15.54 19.40
CA ARG A 266 27.10 16.08 20.14
C ARG A 266 26.45 16.84 21.30
N GLU A 267 26.38 16.19 22.45
CA GLU A 267 26.38 16.89 23.72
C GLU A 267 27.71 17.67 23.77
N ALA A 268 27.59 18.99 23.89
CA ALA A 268 28.63 19.90 24.28
C ALA A 268 28.22 20.49 25.63
#